data_AF-A0A381Y3F3-F1
#
_entry.id   AF-A0A381Y3F3-F1
#
_cell.length_a   1.000
_cell.length_b   1.000
_cell.length_c   1.000
_cell.angle_alpha   90.00
_cell.angle_beta   90.00
_cell.angle_gamma   90.00
#
_symmetry.space_group_name_H-M   'P 1'
#
loop_
_entity.id
_entity.type
_entity.pdbx_description
1 polymer ?
#
loop_
_entity_poly.entity_id
_entity_poly.type
_entity_poly.pdbx_seq_one_letter_code
_entity_poly.pdbx_strand_id
1 'polypeptide(L)'
;MKRPVLIGLYGFMWVLLLQVSWSEEVAFSFDIDSDGEAGALTDGLLLLRHLFGFSGSSLTDGVVATNASRSSAAEIEAYLAGHSSSVDIDRDESNGALTDGLLFLRYLFGFRGDTLV
;
A
#
# COMPACT_ATOMS: atom_id res chain seq x y z
N MET A 1 7.47 58.17 38.23
CA MET A 1 6.66 56.93 38.34
C MET A 1 5.88 56.71 37.05
N LYS A 2 6.27 55.74 36.23
CA LYS A 2 5.49 55.20 35.10
C LYS A 2 5.57 53.68 35.22
N ARG A 3 4.42 52.99 35.29
CA ARG A 3 4.32 51.55 35.56
C ARG A 3 4.67 50.78 34.27
N PRO A 4 5.47 49.70 34.31
CA PRO A 4 5.72 48.90 33.12
C PRO A 4 4.46 48.11 32.72
N VAL A 5 4.12 48.14 31.43
CA VAL A 5 3.08 47.33 30.81
C VAL A 5 3.61 45.90 30.70
N LEU A 6 2.96 44.97 31.42
CA LEU A 6 3.22 43.54 31.33
C LEU A 6 2.55 43.01 30.05
N ILE A 7 3.32 42.83 28.97
CA ILE A 7 2.85 42.10 27.79
C ILE A 7 3.10 40.62 28.08
N GLY A 8 2.01 39.87 28.26
CA GLY A 8 2.02 38.50 28.74
C GLY A 8 2.77 37.51 27.84
N LEU A 9 3.38 36.52 28.48
CA LEU A 9 4.11 35.36 27.96
C LEU A 9 3.35 34.46 26.94
N TYR A 10 2.19 34.86 26.42
CA TYR A 10 1.36 34.04 25.53
C TYR A 10 1.60 34.27 24.02
N GLY A 11 2.31 35.34 23.63
CA GLY A 11 2.60 35.60 22.22
C GLY A 11 3.84 34.87 21.67
N PHE A 12 4.78 34.49 22.53
CA PHE A 12 6.06 33.91 22.11
C PHE A 12 6.08 32.38 22.12
N MET A 13 5.11 31.75 22.79
CA MET A 13 4.98 30.29 22.87
C MET A 13 4.14 29.68 21.73
N TRP A 14 3.68 30.49 20.78
CA TRP A 14 2.86 30.03 19.65
C TRP A 14 3.64 29.88 18.33
N VAL A 15 4.85 30.46 18.24
CA VAL A 15 5.68 30.39 17.03
C VAL A 15 6.73 29.26 17.10
N LEU A 16 6.93 28.62 18.26
CA LEU A 16 7.91 27.55 18.45
C LEU A 16 7.35 26.11 18.22
N LEU A 17 6.07 25.95 17.84
CA LEU A 17 5.42 24.62 17.76
C LEU A 17 4.94 24.19 16.36
N LEU A 18 5.26 24.92 15.28
CA LEU A 18 4.64 24.69 13.97
C LEU A 18 5.55 24.10 12.88
N GLN A 19 6.50 23.26 13.26
CA GLN A 19 7.23 22.44 12.28
C GLN A 19 7.34 20.99 12.78
N VAL A 20 6.22 20.39 13.21
CA VAL A 20 6.14 18.93 13.16
C VAL A 20 5.53 18.58 11.80
N SER A 21 6.40 18.49 10.80
CA SER A 21 6.07 17.82 9.54
C SER A 21 6.06 16.32 9.85
N TRP A 22 4.89 15.79 10.18
CA TRP A 22 4.72 14.34 10.27
C TRP A 22 4.95 13.76 8.87
N SER A 23 5.83 12.76 8.74
CA SER A 23 5.92 12.00 7.49
C SER A 23 4.64 11.19 7.35
N GLU A 24 3.92 11.40 6.25
CA GLU A 24 2.93 10.44 5.78
C GLU A 24 3.71 9.20 5.32
N GLU A 25 3.87 8.22 6.20
CA GLU A 25 4.18 6.86 5.76
C GLU A 25 3.01 6.43 4.87
N VAL A 26 3.27 6.30 3.56
CA VAL A 26 2.28 5.74 2.63
C VAL A 26 2.10 4.29 3.05
N ALA A 27 1.03 4.02 3.80
CA ALA A 27 0.69 2.68 4.22
C ALA A 27 0.53 1.76 3.01
N PHE A 28 0.90 0.49 3.17
CA PHE A 28 0.69 -0.50 2.13
C PHE A 28 -0.79 -0.55 1.72
N SER A 29 -1.02 -0.44 0.41
CA SER A 29 -2.31 -0.65 -0.23
C SER A 29 -2.28 -1.92 -1.09
N PHE A 30 -3.39 -2.63 -1.10
CA PHE A 30 -3.65 -3.76 -1.99
C PHE A 30 -4.08 -3.33 -3.41
N ASP A 31 -4.22 -2.02 -3.64
CA ASP A 31 -4.20 -1.40 -4.97
C ASP A 31 -2.72 -1.34 -5.44
N ILE A 32 -2.31 -2.40 -6.12
CA ILE A 32 -0.95 -2.72 -6.54
C ILE A 32 -0.56 -1.97 -7.80
N ASP A 33 -1.49 -1.65 -8.70
CA ASP A 33 -1.19 -0.78 -9.84
C ASP A 33 -1.54 0.70 -9.61
N SER A 34 -2.04 1.03 -8.41
CA SER A 34 -2.32 2.39 -7.95
C SER A 34 -3.31 3.11 -8.86
N ASP A 35 -4.35 2.42 -9.29
CA ASP A 35 -5.40 2.95 -10.15
C ASP A 35 -6.61 3.54 -9.37
N GLY A 36 -6.61 3.35 -8.04
CA GLY A 36 -7.65 3.80 -7.12
C GLY A 36 -8.59 2.69 -6.63
N GLU A 37 -8.48 1.48 -7.17
CA GLU A 37 -9.33 0.34 -6.83
C GLU A 37 -8.48 -0.90 -6.53
N ALA A 38 -8.97 -1.78 -5.67
CA ALA A 38 -8.36 -3.10 -5.48
C ALA A 38 -9.15 -4.14 -6.30
N GLY A 39 -8.73 -4.34 -7.55
CA GLY A 39 -9.40 -5.21 -8.52
C GLY A 39 -8.84 -6.63 -8.55
N ALA A 40 -9.72 -7.64 -8.66
CA ALA A 40 -9.28 -9.04 -8.69
C ALA A 40 -8.42 -9.37 -9.92
N LEU A 41 -8.79 -8.84 -11.09
CA LEU A 41 -8.12 -9.11 -12.35
C LEU A 41 -6.91 -8.19 -12.61
N THR A 42 -6.81 -7.09 -11.88
CA THR A 42 -5.71 -6.12 -11.96
C THR A 42 -4.70 -6.42 -10.86
N ASP A 43 -5.06 -6.21 -9.60
CA ASP A 43 -4.18 -6.32 -8.45
C ASP A 43 -4.02 -7.75 -7.96
N GLY A 44 -5.14 -8.48 -7.85
CA GLY A 44 -5.13 -9.87 -7.39
C GLY A 44 -4.29 -10.76 -8.29
N LEU A 45 -4.43 -10.59 -9.61
CA LEU A 45 -3.65 -11.33 -10.59
C LEU A 45 -2.20 -10.84 -10.68
N LEU A 46 -1.92 -9.54 -10.53
CA LEU A 46 -0.55 -9.03 -10.43
C LEU A 46 0.20 -9.65 -9.23
N LEU A 47 -0.42 -9.67 -8.05
CA LEU A 47 0.16 -10.31 -6.86
C LEU A 47 0.42 -11.80 -7.10
N LEU A 48 -0.58 -12.52 -7.61
CA LEU A 48 -0.47 -13.95 -7.86
C LEU A 48 0.67 -14.27 -8.83
N ARG A 49 0.79 -13.50 -9.92
CA ARG A 49 1.87 -13.64 -10.90
C ARG A 49 3.25 -13.38 -10.27
N HIS A 50 3.37 -12.31 -9.49
CA HIS A 50 4.60 -11.98 -8.78
C HIS A 50 5.03 -13.11 -7.83
N LEU A 51 4.10 -13.67 -7.05
CA LEU A 51 4.38 -14.78 -6.13
C LEU A 51 4.73 -16.10 -6.83
N PHE A 52 4.28 -16.29 -8.08
CA PHE A 52 4.78 -17.38 -8.93
C PHE A 52 6.16 -17.11 -9.54
N GLY A 53 6.75 -15.94 -9.29
CA GLY A 53 8.06 -15.53 -9.80
C GLY A 53 8.04 -14.94 -11.20
N PHE A 54 6.87 -14.53 -11.72
CA PHE A 54 6.83 -13.81 -12.99
C PHE A 54 7.33 -12.37 -12.83
N SER A 55 7.99 -11.89 -13.88
CA SER A 55 8.63 -10.58 -13.94
C SER A 55 8.57 -9.99 -15.34
N GLY A 56 8.93 -8.71 -15.48
CA GLY A 56 8.90 -8.02 -16.77
C GLY A 56 7.52 -8.06 -17.43
N SER A 57 7.45 -8.26 -18.75
CA SER A 57 6.17 -8.26 -19.47
C SER A 57 5.23 -9.38 -19.00
N SER A 58 5.76 -10.54 -18.60
CA SER A 58 4.94 -11.66 -18.10
C SER A 58 4.19 -11.32 -16.80
N LEU A 59 4.71 -10.37 -16.02
CA LEU A 59 4.03 -9.84 -14.85
C LEU A 59 2.84 -8.97 -15.26
N THR A 60 3.07 -8.00 -16.16
CA THR A 60 2.14 -6.88 -16.40
C THR A 60 1.20 -7.05 -17.59
N ASP A 61 1.51 -7.91 -18.55
CA ASP A 61 0.77 -8.00 -19.81
C ASP A 61 -0.69 -8.41 -19.57
N GLY A 62 -1.61 -7.54 -20.03
CA GLY A 62 -3.04 -7.76 -20.02
C GLY A 62 -3.72 -7.68 -18.64
N VAL A 63 -3.02 -7.21 -17.61
CA VAL A 63 -3.56 -7.14 -16.24
C VAL A 63 -3.49 -5.75 -15.62
N VAL A 64 -2.54 -4.90 -15.99
CA VAL A 64 -2.46 -3.53 -15.47
C VAL A 64 -3.64 -2.69 -15.98
N ALA A 65 -4.30 -1.96 -15.08
CA ALA A 65 -5.40 -1.06 -15.41
C ALA A 65 -4.97 0.06 -16.35
N THR A 66 -5.91 0.57 -17.17
CA THR A 66 -5.59 1.63 -18.14
C THR A 66 -5.27 2.97 -17.46
N ASN A 67 -5.79 3.20 -16.26
CA ASN A 67 -5.56 4.39 -15.43
C ASN A 67 -4.55 4.14 -14.29
N ALA A 68 -3.80 3.04 -14.33
CA ALA A 68 -2.79 2.72 -13.33
C ALA A 68 -1.71 3.81 -13.24
N SER A 69 -1.38 4.23 -12.01
CA SER A 69 -0.24 5.13 -11.74
C SER A 69 1.08 4.37 -11.59
N ARG A 70 1.01 3.06 -11.28
CA ARG A 70 2.13 2.13 -11.14
C ARG A 70 2.00 1.04 -12.19
N SER A 71 2.42 1.34 -13.43
CA SER A 71 2.12 0.50 -14.58
C SER A 71 3.28 -0.38 -15.07
N SER A 72 4.52 -0.11 -14.65
CA SER A 72 5.67 -0.90 -15.09
C SER A 72 5.97 -2.08 -14.17
N ALA A 73 6.49 -3.17 -14.74
CA ALA A 73 6.88 -4.34 -13.97
C ALA A 73 7.89 -4.00 -12.87
N ALA A 74 8.86 -3.12 -13.15
CA ALA A 74 9.87 -2.72 -12.18
C ALA A 74 9.27 -1.96 -10.98
N GLU A 75 8.29 -1.08 -11.20
CA GLU A 75 7.63 -0.35 -10.12
C GLU A 75 6.77 -1.30 -9.27
N ILE A 76 6.05 -2.21 -9.91
CA ILE A 76 5.21 -3.20 -9.24
C ILE A 76 6.07 -4.17 -8.41
N GLU A 77 7.16 -4.69 -8.97
CA GLU A 77 8.10 -5.57 -8.26
C GLU A 77 8.72 -4.85 -7.06
N ALA A 78 9.16 -3.60 -7.25
CA ALA A 78 9.71 -2.80 -6.15
C ALA A 78 8.68 -2.55 -5.04
N TYR A 79 7.42 -2.27 -5.42
CA TYR A 79 6.34 -2.06 -4.48
C TYR A 79 6.03 -3.32 -3.67
N LEU A 80 5.90 -4.48 -4.32
CA LEU A 80 5.61 -5.74 -3.64
C LEU A 80 6.79 -6.20 -2.77
N ALA A 81 8.02 -6.08 -3.25
CA ALA A 81 9.22 -6.43 -2.48
C ALA A 81 9.35 -5.56 -1.21
N GLY A 82 9.09 -4.26 -1.33
CA GLY A 82 9.12 -3.31 -0.21
C GLY A 82 8.07 -3.58 0.87
N HIS A 83 7.02 -4.34 0.54
CA HIS A 83 5.91 -4.66 1.43
C HIS A 83 5.71 -6.17 1.62
N SER A 84 6.80 -6.95 1.52
CA SER A 84 6.75 -8.41 1.62
C SER A 84 6.04 -8.90 2.90
N SER A 85 6.17 -8.19 4.02
CA SER A 85 5.48 -8.54 5.28
C SER A 85 3.96 -8.30 5.25
N SER A 86 3.48 -7.42 4.37
CA SER A 86 2.04 -7.17 4.20
C SER A 86 1.40 -8.13 3.20
N VAL A 87 2.22 -8.79 2.38
CA VAL A 87 1.81 -9.81 1.40
C VAL A 87 1.56 -11.17 2.06
N ASP A 88 2.18 -11.43 3.21
CA ASP A 88 1.90 -12.60 4.07
C ASP A 88 0.51 -12.43 4.74
N ILE A 89 -0.52 -12.92 4.06
CA ILE A 89 -1.92 -12.72 4.42
C ILE A 89 -2.37 -13.78 5.43
N ASP A 90 -1.91 -15.03 5.27
CA ASP A 90 -2.26 -16.10 6.21
C ASP A 90 -1.33 -16.18 7.43
N ARG A 91 -0.25 -15.41 7.43
CA ARG A 91 0.71 -15.21 8.53
C ARG A 91 1.50 -16.46 8.86
N ASP A 92 1.90 -17.21 7.82
CA ASP A 92 2.75 -18.38 7.96
C ASP A 92 4.25 -18.07 7.79
N GLU A 93 4.62 -16.78 7.73
CA GLU A 93 5.98 -16.27 7.47
C GLU A 93 6.51 -16.61 6.06
N SER A 94 5.62 -17.02 5.14
CA SER A 94 5.90 -17.27 3.74
C SER A 94 5.00 -16.45 2.83
N ASN A 95 5.53 -16.04 1.68
CA ASN A 95 4.74 -15.40 0.64
C ASN A 95 4.51 -16.40 -0.49
N GLY A 96 3.43 -17.18 -0.40
CA GLY A 96 3.10 -18.23 -1.34
C GLY A 96 2.00 -17.84 -2.34
N ALA A 97 2.20 -18.19 -3.61
CA ALA A 97 1.18 -17.90 -4.64
C ALA A 97 -0.15 -18.63 -4.38
N LEU A 98 -0.09 -19.87 -3.89
CA LEU A 98 -1.28 -20.70 -3.65
C LEU A 98 -1.87 -20.57 -2.24
N THR A 99 -1.15 -19.94 -1.32
CA THR A 99 -1.59 -19.61 0.04
C THR A 99 -2.10 -18.17 0.05
N ASP A 100 -1.21 -17.19 -0.05
CA ASP A 100 -1.51 -15.76 0.04
C ASP A 100 -2.16 -15.22 -1.23
N GLY A 101 -1.51 -15.45 -2.38
CA GLY A 101 -1.94 -14.90 -3.66
C GLY A 101 -3.34 -15.36 -4.04
N LEU A 102 -3.62 -16.66 -3.89
CA LEU A 102 -4.93 -17.22 -4.19
C LEU A 102 -5.99 -16.80 -3.15
N LEU A 103 -5.64 -16.72 -1.86
CA LEU A 103 -6.54 -16.23 -0.81
C LEU A 103 -6.95 -14.78 -1.08
N PHE A 104 -6.00 -13.93 -1.44
CA PHE A 104 -6.24 -12.55 -1.83
C PHE A 104 -7.13 -12.43 -3.07
N LEU A 105 -6.82 -13.19 -4.12
CA LEU A 105 -7.61 -13.19 -5.35
C LEU A 105 -9.06 -13.61 -5.10
N ARG A 106 -9.29 -14.67 -4.31
CA ARG A 106 -10.63 -15.09 -3.89
C ARG A 106 -11.32 -13.98 -3.09
N TYR A 107 -10.63 -13.34 -2.17
CA TYR A 107 -11.19 -12.23 -1.41
C TYR A 107 -11.66 -11.09 -2.32
N LEU A 108 -10.87 -10.69 -3.33
CA LEU A 108 -11.26 -9.64 -4.27
C LEU A 108 -12.44 -10.03 -5.17
N PHE A 109 -12.61 -11.32 -5.49
CA PHE A 109 -13.82 -11.82 -6.16
C PHE A 109 -15.07 -11.90 -5.25
N GLY A 110 -14.95 -11.51 -3.98
CA GLY A 110 -16.08 -11.49 -3.05
C GLY A 110 -16.33 -12.80 -2.31
N PHE A 111 -15.43 -13.79 -2.42
CA PHE A 111 -15.52 -15.02 -1.61
C PHE A 111 -15.30 -14.70 -0.13
N ARG A 112 -16.10 -15.31 0.76
CA ARG A 112 -16.09 -15.06 2.21
C ARG A 112 -16.44 -16.36 2.98
N GLY A 113 -16.10 -16.40 4.27
CA GLY A 113 -16.35 -17.57 5.13
C GLY A 113 -15.70 -18.84 4.56
N ASP A 114 -16.43 -19.96 4.61
CA ASP A 114 -15.94 -21.27 4.13
C ASP A 114 -15.57 -21.30 2.64
N THR A 115 -16.05 -20.35 1.84
CA THR A 115 -15.71 -20.27 0.41
C THR A 115 -14.38 -19.55 0.14
N LEU A 116 -13.86 -18.84 1.14
CA LEU A 116 -12.60 -18.11 1.04
C LEU A 116 -11.40 -19.06 1.22
N VAL A 117 -11.50 -19.98 2.19
CA VAL A 117 -10.41 -20.84 2.68
C VAL A 117 -10.48 -22.24 2.09
#